data_AF-A0AAV5CHZ4-F1
#
_entry.id   AF-A0AAV5CHZ4-F1
#
_cell.length_a   1.000
_cell.length_b   1.000
_cell.length_c   1.000
_cell.angle_alpha   90.00
_cell.angle_beta   90.00
_cell.angle_gamma   90.00
#
_symmetry.space_group_name_H-M   'P 1'
#
loop_
_entity.id
_entity.type
_entity.pdbx_description
1 polymer ?
#
loop_
_entity_poly.entity_id
_entity_poly.type
_entity_poly.pdbx_seq_one_letter_code
_entity_poly.pdbx_strand_id
1 'polypeptide(L)'
;MGAELRRDDMEVACEGFSDSWRFEMVARALQSVRMAAVADQFLRESLQMLVNNFAPPAPLIPFIEQDRWLRRKKEIHSQLHESLKLISETVPLATRMLKDIIDKSMPKLYDNKAKIVSFVECMLGLDTDRMGDLIGALLLAKIVDLLTELDVNITWEDILQEEHNKGIFDMELEDLDEDEDILGHEGTMALFGGNACAEKLDGLMVVMCEHLKSCQERGRLLQELLEPPDFTQPTSIAQNYSVEAGMEFENLKIIFRTSVLKLFRCCPFCDFFHCNLQFIMFYACSLDPEIYGLQFALFLTDLFTKKDNDAISRMSAVSYVGSFLSRARFISASIVVTILKKLVDWCVAYCDLHKDENTVIKPVNHQIFYASCQAVMYVLCFRLRSIMDRPKLKEDLSQMSFGYILTHKLQPLKVCLPSIVNEFLRQAKAAGLYNSSLNWIFEDAVESDLSKAFGGINRLDMFFPFDPYMLKESDRFVYLISLYH
;
A
#
# COMPACT_ATOMS: atom_id res chain seq x y z
N MET A 1 70.25 23.12 13.84
CA MET A 1 69.82 24.53 13.71
C MET A 1 69.29 24.68 12.30
N GLY A 2 67.99 24.67 12.01
CA GLY A 2 66.83 25.11 12.77
C GLY A 2 66.12 26.15 11.92
N ALA A 3 65.02 25.78 11.27
CA ALA A 3 63.97 26.67 10.81
C ALA A 3 62.75 25.83 10.41
N GLU A 4 61.83 25.68 11.36
CA GLU A 4 60.45 25.25 11.13
C GLU A 4 59.78 26.22 10.16
N LEU A 5 59.23 25.71 9.06
CA LEU A 5 58.16 26.38 8.33
C LEU A 5 56.84 25.83 8.85
N ARG A 6 56.02 26.76 9.33
CA ARG A 6 54.78 26.57 10.10
C ARG A 6 53.78 25.69 9.36
N ARG A 7 53.04 24.93 10.16
CA ARG A 7 52.01 23.96 9.77
C ARG A 7 50.66 24.61 9.41
N ASP A 8 50.60 25.95 9.31
CA ASP A 8 49.34 26.71 9.26
C ASP A 8 49.07 27.45 7.92
N ASP A 9 49.93 27.30 6.90
CA ASP A 9 49.69 27.87 5.56
C ASP A 9 49.22 26.82 4.53
N MET A 10 48.79 25.65 5.00
CA MET A 10 48.27 24.55 4.17
C MET A 10 46.79 24.26 4.44
N GLU A 11 46.09 25.20 5.05
CA GLU A 11 44.63 25.31 5.00
C GLU A 11 44.28 26.41 4.00
N VAL A 12 43.26 26.18 3.18
CA VAL A 12 42.85 26.99 2.01
C VAL A 12 43.63 26.67 0.72
N ALA A 13 43.19 25.62 0.01
CA ALA A 13 43.00 25.62 -1.46
C ALA A 13 42.87 24.21 -2.12
N CYS A 14 42.46 23.14 -1.42
CA CYS A 14 42.41 21.80 -2.03
C CYS A 14 41.08 21.04 -1.95
N GLU A 15 39.95 21.67 -1.63
CA GLU A 15 38.64 20.97 -1.54
C GLU A 15 37.67 21.24 -2.72
N GLY A 16 38.01 22.16 -3.63
CA GLY A 16 37.17 22.48 -4.80
C GLY A 16 37.53 21.71 -6.08
N PHE A 17 38.81 21.38 -6.27
CA PHE A 17 39.34 20.88 -7.55
C PHE A 17 39.23 19.35 -7.72
N SER A 18 39.31 18.58 -6.64
CA SER A 18 39.29 17.10 -6.66
C SER A 18 37.94 16.57 -7.16
N ASP A 19 36.84 17.09 -6.63
CA ASP A 19 35.52 16.55 -6.93
C ASP A 19 35.05 16.93 -8.33
N SER A 20 35.26 18.18 -8.75
CA SER A 20 34.93 18.63 -10.11
C SER A 20 35.64 17.79 -11.18
N TRP A 21 36.90 17.44 -10.96
CA TRP A 21 37.67 16.63 -11.90
C TRP A 21 37.25 15.14 -11.89
N ARG A 22 36.99 14.57 -10.71
CA ARG A 22 36.40 13.21 -10.59
C ARG A 22 35.05 13.14 -11.31
N PHE A 23 34.28 14.22 -11.26
CA PHE A 23 33.01 14.32 -11.94
C PHE A 23 33.10 14.46 -13.45
N GLU A 24 33.99 15.31 -13.93
CA GLU A 24 34.33 15.42 -15.34
C GLU A 24 34.79 14.06 -15.89
N MET A 25 35.54 13.29 -15.09
CA MET A 25 35.93 11.92 -15.44
C MET A 25 34.74 10.95 -15.52
N VAL A 26 33.79 11.01 -14.58
CA VAL A 26 32.57 10.19 -14.66
C VAL A 26 31.78 10.55 -15.91
N ALA A 27 31.53 11.84 -16.18
CA ALA A 27 30.82 12.27 -17.39
C ALA A 27 31.53 11.84 -18.69
N ARG A 28 32.87 11.94 -18.75
CA ARG A 28 33.66 11.45 -19.88
C ARG A 28 33.65 9.94 -20.01
N ALA A 29 33.64 9.21 -18.89
CA ALA A 29 33.52 7.76 -18.88
C ALA A 29 32.13 7.32 -19.37
N LEU A 30 31.06 8.00 -18.93
CA LEU A 30 29.69 7.77 -19.42
C LEU A 30 29.60 8.01 -20.94
N GLN A 31 30.18 9.11 -21.43
CA GLN A 31 30.21 9.41 -22.87
C GLN A 31 31.05 8.39 -23.67
N SER A 32 32.14 7.89 -23.10
CA SER A 32 32.98 6.86 -23.72
C SER A 32 32.28 5.51 -23.78
N VAL A 33 31.57 5.14 -22.70
CA VAL A 33 30.75 3.93 -22.61
C VAL A 33 29.56 3.99 -23.55
N ARG A 34 28.94 5.16 -23.72
CA ARG A 34 27.90 5.42 -24.71
C ARG A 34 28.39 5.10 -26.14
N MET A 35 29.59 5.53 -26.50
CA MET A 35 30.19 5.23 -27.81
C MET A 35 30.59 3.75 -27.95
N ALA A 36 31.07 3.13 -26.86
CA ALA A 36 31.44 1.72 -26.84
C ALA A 36 30.24 0.77 -26.93
N ALA A 37 29.09 1.13 -26.35
CA ALA A 37 27.85 0.35 -26.41
C ALA A 37 27.27 0.25 -27.83
N VAL A 38 27.56 1.20 -28.71
CA VAL A 38 27.16 1.16 -30.13
C VAL A 38 27.97 0.11 -30.91
N ALA A 39 29.16 -0.27 -30.41
CA ALA A 39 29.84 -1.48 -30.83
C ALA A 39 29.31 -2.66 -29.98
N ASP A 40 28.33 -3.40 -30.51
CA ASP A 40 27.59 -4.50 -29.87
C ASP A 40 28.41 -5.44 -28.95
N GLN A 41 29.72 -5.59 -29.20
CA GLN A 41 30.67 -6.38 -28.42
C GLN A 41 30.86 -5.96 -26.96
N PHE A 42 30.62 -4.69 -26.59
CA PHE A 42 30.85 -4.19 -25.22
C PHE A 42 29.57 -3.73 -24.52
N LEU A 43 28.40 -4.04 -25.09
CA LEU A 43 27.12 -3.57 -24.60
C LEU A 43 26.85 -4.04 -23.16
N ARG A 44 27.17 -5.29 -22.82
CA ARG A 44 26.93 -5.86 -21.49
C ARG A 44 27.74 -5.14 -20.42
N GLU A 45 29.03 -4.99 -20.66
CA GLU A 45 30.00 -4.39 -19.76
C GLU A 45 29.68 -2.92 -19.55
N SER A 46 29.26 -2.24 -20.63
CA SER A 46 28.78 -0.86 -20.61
C SER A 46 27.56 -0.69 -19.71
N LEU A 47 26.52 -1.50 -19.93
CA LEU A 47 25.31 -1.48 -19.10
C LEU A 47 25.61 -1.83 -17.63
N GLN A 48 26.46 -2.82 -17.38
CA GLN A 48 26.86 -3.21 -16.03
C GLN A 48 27.60 -2.07 -15.31
N MET A 49 28.51 -1.38 -16.01
CA MET A 49 29.22 -0.23 -15.46
C MET A 49 28.23 0.89 -15.07
N LEU A 50 27.26 1.19 -15.93
CA LEU A 50 26.22 2.19 -15.65
C LEU A 50 25.39 1.81 -14.40
N VAL A 51 24.91 0.57 -14.33
CA VAL A 51 24.09 0.09 -13.19
C VAL A 51 24.89 0.07 -11.88
N ASN A 52 26.18 -0.26 -11.92
CA ASN A 52 27.04 -0.21 -10.72
C ASN A 52 27.16 1.21 -10.12
N ASN A 53 26.89 2.25 -10.90
CA ASN A 53 26.93 3.65 -10.44
C ASN A 53 25.57 4.16 -9.92
N PHE A 54 24.54 3.31 -9.83
CA PHE A 54 23.26 3.68 -9.19
C PHE A 54 23.44 3.92 -7.68
N ALA A 55 24.45 3.27 -7.10
CA ALA A 55 24.86 3.51 -5.73
C ALA A 55 26.19 4.29 -5.68
N PRO A 56 26.37 5.16 -4.67
CA PRO A 56 27.63 5.81 -4.43
C PRO A 56 28.75 4.79 -4.14
N PRO A 57 29.98 5.06 -4.62
CA PRO A 57 31.17 4.33 -4.20
C PRO A 57 31.32 4.32 -2.68
N ALA A 58 31.82 3.21 -2.11
CA ALA A 58 31.95 3.03 -0.66
C ALA A 58 32.63 4.20 0.10
N PRO A 59 33.69 4.85 -0.44
CA PRO A 59 34.34 5.98 0.24
C PRO A 59 33.46 7.22 0.39
N LEU A 60 32.39 7.35 -0.40
CA LEU A 60 31.52 8.53 -0.41
C LEU A 60 30.30 8.37 0.50
N ILE A 61 30.07 7.16 1.04
CA ILE A 61 28.92 6.86 1.92
C ILE A 61 28.80 7.80 3.12
N PRO A 62 29.88 8.14 3.85
CA PRO A 62 29.78 9.02 5.01
C PRO A 62 29.35 10.46 4.69
N PHE A 63 29.40 10.88 3.42
CA PHE A 63 29.09 12.24 2.99
C PHE A 63 27.69 12.36 2.37
N ILE A 64 26.91 11.28 2.35
CA ILE A 64 25.64 11.22 1.59
C ILE A 64 24.58 12.18 2.11
N GLU A 65 24.57 12.45 3.42
CA GLU A 65 23.58 13.34 4.05
C GLU A 65 23.86 14.83 3.83
N GLN A 66 24.98 15.19 3.19
CA GLN A 66 25.31 16.58 2.89
C GLN A 66 24.51 17.11 1.69
N ASP A 67 23.94 18.32 1.81
CA ASP A 67 23.18 18.98 0.72
C ASP A 67 23.94 19.07 -0.61
N ARG A 68 25.26 19.27 -0.53
CA ARG A 68 26.14 19.30 -1.71
C ARG A 68 26.13 17.95 -2.44
N TRP A 69 26.12 16.85 -1.69
CA TRP A 69 26.04 15.50 -2.25
C TRP A 69 24.67 15.22 -2.85
N LEU A 70 23.58 15.63 -2.19
CA LEU A 70 22.21 15.44 -2.70
C LEU A 70 22.00 16.06 -4.09
N ARG A 71 22.44 17.31 -4.30
CA ARG A 71 22.38 17.94 -5.64
C ARG A 71 23.18 17.16 -6.67
N ARG A 72 24.34 16.67 -6.26
CA ARG A 72 25.26 16.00 -7.16
C ARG A 72 24.82 14.58 -7.52
N LYS A 73 24.19 13.87 -6.58
CA LYS A 73 23.49 12.60 -6.79
C LYS A 73 22.41 12.76 -7.86
N LYS A 74 21.57 13.79 -7.77
CA LYS A 74 20.53 14.07 -8.78
C LYS A 74 21.12 14.27 -10.18
N GLU A 75 22.21 15.01 -10.29
CA GLU A 75 22.93 15.20 -11.56
C GLU A 75 23.48 13.88 -12.12
N ILE A 76 24.10 13.03 -11.28
CA ILE A 76 24.58 11.70 -11.69
C ILE A 76 23.42 10.85 -12.20
N HIS A 77 22.32 10.78 -11.44
CA HIS A 77 21.15 9.99 -11.81
C HIS A 77 20.62 10.44 -13.18
N SER A 78 20.48 11.75 -13.40
CA SER A 78 20.05 12.31 -14.69
C SER A 78 20.96 11.85 -15.84
N GLN A 79 22.28 11.92 -15.67
CA GLN A 79 23.24 11.50 -16.71
C GLN A 79 23.19 9.99 -16.96
N LEU A 80 22.99 9.18 -15.91
CA LEU A 80 22.82 7.73 -16.03
C LEU A 80 21.53 7.38 -16.78
N HIS A 81 20.42 8.04 -16.44
CA HIS A 81 19.12 7.85 -17.10
C HIS A 81 19.20 8.22 -18.58
N GLU A 82 19.76 9.37 -18.93
CA GLU A 82 19.94 9.79 -20.32
C GLU A 82 20.82 8.80 -21.12
N SER A 83 21.90 8.33 -20.50
CA SER A 83 22.81 7.37 -21.13
C SER A 83 22.12 6.04 -21.41
N LEU A 84 21.40 5.50 -20.42
CA LEU A 84 20.66 4.24 -20.56
C LEU A 84 19.52 4.37 -21.57
N LYS A 85 18.77 5.48 -21.52
CA LYS A 85 17.67 5.76 -22.48
C LYS A 85 18.18 5.72 -23.92
N LEU A 86 19.25 6.44 -24.21
CA LEU A 86 19.81 6.45 -25.56
C LEU A 86 20.33 5.08 -26.00
N ILE A 87 21.03 4.35 -25.12
CA ILE A 87 21.53 3.01 -25.46
C ILE A 87 20.36 2.08 -25.80
N SER A 88 19.27 2.14 -25.03
CA SER A 88 18.04 1.37 -25.28
C SER A 88 17.29 1.78 -26.55
N GLU A 89 17.28 3.07 -26.90
CA GLU A 89 16.70 3.56 -28.17
C GLU A 89 17.54 3.14 -29.38
N THR A 90 18.86 3.02 -29.21
CA THR A 90 19.79 2.66 -30.29
C THR A 90 19.86 1.14 -30.49
N VAL A 91 19.88 0.36 -29.41
CA VAL A 91 20.06 -1.09 -29.43
C VAL A 91 18.88 -1.80 -28.76
N PRO A 92 17.96 -2.42 -29.52
CA PRO A 92 16.78 -3.08 -28.95
C PRO A 92 17.10 -4.19 -27.93
N LEU A 93 18.25 -4.85 -28.09
CA LEU A 93 18.72 -5.90 -27.18
C LEU A 93 19.14 -5.34 -25.81
N ALA A 94 19.53 -4.06 -25.74
CA ALA A 94 20.01 -3.43 -24.52
C ALA A 94 18.96 -3.48 -23.41
N THR A 95 17.69 -3.24 -23.71
CA THR A 95 16.62 -3.27 -22.71
C THR A 95 16.46 -4.66 -22.09
N ARG A 96 16.58 -5.74 -22.88
CA ARG A 96 16.55 -7.11 -22.35
C ARG A 96 17.75 -7.38 -21.45
N MET A 97 18.94 -6.98 -21.87
CA MET A 97 20.17 -7.19 -21.09
C MET A 97 20.18 -6.34 -19.81
N LEU A 98 19.61 -5.14 -19.86
CA LEU A 98 19.46 -4.26 -18.71
C LEU A 98 18.57 -4.89 -17.64
N LYS A 99 17.48 -5.54 -18.03
CA LYS A 99 16.63 -6.31 -17.09
C LYS A 99 17.44 -7.35 -16.31
N ASP A 100 18.22 -8.17 -17.02
CA ASP A 100 19.05 -9.21 -16.40
C ASP A 100 20.15 -8.62 -15.48
N ILE A 101 20.69 -7.46 -15.86
CA ILE A 101 21.75 -6.79 -15.09
C ILE A 101 21.18 -6.17 -13.81
N ILE A 102 20.04 -5.48 -13.90
CA ILE A 102 19.36 -4.89 -12.74
C ILE A 102 19.00 -6.00 -11.75
N ASP A 103 18.42 -7.10 -12.22
CA ASP A 103 18.05 -8.25 -11.40
C ASP A 103 19.24 -8.79 -10.57
N LYS A 104 20.41 -8.92 -11.20
CA LYS A 104 21.63 -9.40 -10.52
C LYS A 104 22.30 -8.35 -9.64
N SER A 105 22.03 -7.08 -9.89
CA SER A 105 22.68 -5.95 -9.20
C SER A 105 21.85 -5.41 -8.03
N MET A 106 20.66 -5.98 -7.79
CA MET A 106 19.79 -5.58 -6.68
C MET A 106 20.57 -5.58 -5.35
N PRO A 107 20.40 -4.52 -4.53
CA PRO A 107 21.02 -4.43 -3.23
C PRO A 107 20.60 -5.58 -2.32
N LYS A 108 21.49 -5.97 -1.41
CA LYS A 108 21.25 -7.07 -0.48
C LYS A 108 20.90 -6.53 0.90
N LEU A 109 20.22 -7.34 1.72
CA LEU A 109 19.78 -6.94 3.07
C LEU A 109 20.90 -6.36 3.94
N TYR A 110 22.14 -6.84 3.80
CA TYR A 110 23.29 -6.38 4.58
C TYR A 110 23.98 -5.12 4.01
N ASP A 111 23.57 -4.63 2.83
CA ASP A 111 24.03 -3.34 2.36
C ASP A 111 23.54 -2.22 3.29
N ASN A 112 24.28 -1.12 3.35
CA ASN A 112 23.89 0.03 4.16
C ASN A 112 22.65 0.73 3.55
N LYS A 113 21.85 1.38 4.39
CA LYS A 113 20.63 2.10 4.01
C LYS A 113 20.87 3.05 2.83
N ALA A 114 21.92 3.87 2.90
CA ALA A 114 22.19 4.88 1.88
C ALA A 114 22.48 4.28 0.48
N LYS A 115 23.20 3.16 0.42
CA LYS A 115 23.46 2.39 -0.81
C LYS A 115 22.17 1.82 -1.38
N ILE A 116 21.35 1.18 -0.53
CA ILE A 116 20.08 0.57 -0.94
C ILE A 116 19.12 1.65 -1.49
N VAL A 117 18.90 2.71 -0.71
CA VAL A 117 18.01 3.83 -1.08
C VAL A 117 18.47 4.51 -2.37
N SER A 118 19.77 4.84 -2.49
CA SER A 118 20.29 5.48 -3.71
C SER A 118 20.13 4.59 -4.95
N PHE A 119 20.40 3.29 -4.80
CA PHE A 119 20.25 2.34 -5.91
C PHE A 119 18.81 2.28 -6.39
N VAL A 120 17.87 2.11 -5.46
CA VAL A 120 16.44 1.98 -5.78
C VAL A 120 15.88 3.28 -6.36
N GLU A 121 16.28 4.44 -5.84
CA GLU A 121 15.89 5.75 -6.39
C GLU A 121 16.38 5.93 -7.83
N CYS A 122 17.65 5.60 -8.11
CA CYS A 122 18.17 5.66 -9.47
C CYS A 122 17.47 4.63 -10.38
N MET A 123 17.20 3.42 -9.86
CA MET A 123 16.52 2.36 -10.59
C MET A 123 15.11 2.77 -11.00
N LEU A 124 14.28 3.25 -10.06
CA LEU A 124 12.91 3.67 -10.34
C LEU A 124 12.85 4.91 -11.25
N GLY A 125 13.87 5.78 -11.21
CA GLY A 125 13.99 6.88 -12.17
C GLY A 125 14.11 6.45 -13.64
N LEU A 126 14.43 5.18 -13.93
CA LEU A 126 14.37 4.63 -15.29
C LEU A 126 12.95 4.40 -15.80
N ASP A 127 11.95 4.37 -14.92
CA ASP A 127 10.55 4.20 -15.26
C ASP A 127 9.98 5.52 -15.81
N THR A 128 10.54 5.93 -16.95
CA THR A 128 10.21 7.14 -17.69
C THR A 128 9.93 6.80 -19.15
N ASP A 129 8.95 7.50 -19.73
CA ASP A 129 8.56 7.39 -21.14
C ASP A 129 8.44 5.92 -21.62
N ARG A 130 8.95 5.64 -22.83
CA ARG A 130 8.99 4.31 -23.45
C ARG A 130 9.81 3.28 -22.68
N MET A 131 10.83 3.71 -21.93
CA MET A 131 11.65 2.78 -21.15
C MET A 131 10.80 2.19 -20.04
N GLY A 132 10.04 3.02 -19.34
CA GLY A 132 9.08 2.59 -18.33
C GLY A 132 8.06 1.58 -18.84
N ASP A 133 7.52 1.75 -20.05
CA ASP A 133 6.58 0.78 -20.64
C ASP A 133 7.20 -0.62 -20.80
N LEU A 134 8.52 -0.69 -21.02
CA LEU A 134 9.25 -1.94 -21.24
C LEU A 134 9.74 -2.59 -19.95
N ILE A 135 10.19 -1.79 -18.97
CA ILE A 135 10.85 -2.30 -17.75
C ILE A 135 10.13 -1.96 -16.44
N GLY A 136 9.20 -1.01 -16.41
CA GLY A 136 8.56 -0.50 -15.19
C GLY A 136 7.92 -1.59 -14.33
N ALA A 137 7.18 -2.53 -14.95
CA ALA A 137 6.60 -3.68 -14.24
C ALA A 137 7.66 -4.53 -13.51
N LEU A 138 8.84 -4.72 -14.12
CA LEU A 138 9.95 -5.43 -13.49
C LEU A 138 10.53 -4.61 -12.33
N LEU A 139 10.73 -3.30 -12.51
CA LEU A 139 11.31 -2.43 -11.48
C LEU A 139 10.41 -2.39 -10.24
N LEU A 140 9.10 -2.25 -10.44
CA LEU A 140 8.08 -2.31 -9.38
C LEU A 140 8.08 -3.66 -8.66
N ALA A 141 8.16 -4.77 -9.41
CA ALA A 141 8.25 -6.10 -8.80
C ALA A 141 9.52 -6.23 -7.94
N LYS A 142 10.67 -5.74 -8.43
CA LYS A 142 11.95 -5.85 -7.71
C LYS A 142 12.00 -5.03 -6.42
N ILE A 143 11.45 -3.81 -6.41
CA ILE A 143 11.34 -3.04 -5.16
C ILE A 143 10.37 -3.71 -4.18
N VAL A 144 9.24 -4.24 -4.65
CA VAL A 144 8.29 -4.94 -3.77
C VAL A 144 8.88 -6.23 -3.19
N ASP A 145 9.66 -6.99 -3.97
CA ASP A 145 10.38 -8.17 -3.47
C ASP A 145 11.38 -7.77 -2.36
N LEU A 146 12.13 -6.69 -2.56
CA LEU A 146 13.09 -6.18 -1.56
C LEU A 146 12.39 -5.66 -0.29
N LEU A 147 11.29 -4.91 -0.45
CA LEU A 147 10.47 -4.43 0.67
C LEU A 147 9.90 -5.62 1.46
N THR A 148 9.40 -6.64 0.75
CA THR A 148 8.91 -7.88 1.37
C THR A 148 10.01 -8.55 2.18
N GLU A 149 11.21 -8.67 1.60
CA GLU A 149 12.33 -9.32 2.28
C GLU A 149 12.74 -8.55 3.55
N LEU A 150 12.77 -7.21 3.50
CA LEU A 150 13.05 -6.38 4.67
C LEU A 150 11.97 -6.52 5.75
N ASP A 151 10.71 -6.45 5.35
CA ASP A 151 9.53 -6.47 6.22
C ASP A 151 9.40 -7.81 6.98
N VAL A 152 9.66 -8.95 6.33
CA VAL A 152 9.70 -10.28 6.97
C VAL A 152 10.82 -10.41 8.01
N ASN A 153 11.88 -9.58 7.93
CA ASN A 153 12.99 -9.59 8.89
C ASN A 153 12.80 -8.59 10.04
N ILE A 154 11.67 -7.89 10.11
CA ILE A 154 11.31 -7.04 11.26
C ILE A 154 10.64 -7.93 12.31
N THR A 155 11.21 -7.98 13.51
CA THR A 155 10.68 -8.83 14.58
C THR A 155 9.81 -8.03 15.53
N TRP A 156 8.91 -8.74 16.20
CA TRP A 156 8.02 -8.19 17.21
C TRP A 156 8.71 -7.51 18.39
N GLU A 157 9.90 -7.98 18.76
CA GLU A 157 10.70 -7.41 19.83
C GLU A 157 11.14 -5.96 19.50
N ASP A 158 11.15 -5.59 18.23
CA ASP A 158 11.53 -4.25 17.74
C ASP A 158 10.39 -3.22 17.80
N ILE A 159 9.15 -3.67 18.05
CA ILE A 159 7.90 -2.87 18.01
C ILE A 159 7.42 -2.47 19.41
N LEU A 160 7.76 -3.25 20.43
CA LEU A 160 7.13 -3.12 21.75
C LEU A 160 7.88 -2.17 22.69
N GLN A 161 7.41 -0.92 22.77
CA GLN A 161 7.27 -0.22 24.04
C GLN A 161 5.89 0.49 24.08
N GLU A 162 5.01 -0.06 24.92
CA GLU A 162 3.76 0.49 25.49
C GLU A 162 2.37 0.03 24.93
N GLU A 163 1.62 -0.60 25.84
CA GLU A 163 0.15 -0.77 25.99
C GLU A 163 -0.74 -1.55 24.97
N HIS A 164 -0.57 -2.87 24.87
CA HIS A 164 -1.56 -3.78 24.25
C HIS A 164 -2.70 -4.24 25.19
N ASN A 165 -3.33 -3.33 25.93
CA ASN A 165 -4.56 -3.66 26.69
C ASN A 165 -5.78 -2.81 26.31
N LYS A 166 -5.69 -1.98 25.27
CA LYS A 166 -6.82 -1.23 24.71
C LYS A 166 -7.49 -2.05 23.59
N GLY A 167 -8.82 -2.14 23.58
CA GLY A 167 -9.57 -2.82 22.52
C GLY A 167 -9.45 -2.11 21.16
N ILE A 168 -9.72 -2.81 20.05
CA ILE A 168 -9.64 -2.30 18.66
C ILE A 168 -10.40 -0.98 18.42
N PHE A 169 -11.43 -0.68 19.23
CA PHE A 169 -12.19 0.57 19.15
C PHE A 169 -11.80 1.60 20.23
N ASP A 170 -11.04 1.21 21.25
CA ASP A 170 -10.66 2.09 22.36
C ASP A 170 -9.49 3.02 21.98
N MET A 171 -8.65 2.65 21.01
CA MET A 171 -7.59 3.53 20.49
C MET A 171 -8.09 4.56 19.47
N GLU A 172 -9.25 4.33 18.86
CA GLU A 172 -9.69 5.07 17.64
C GLU A 172 -10.88 6.00 17.90
N LEU A 173 -11.59 5.82 19.02
CA LEU A 173 -12.68 6.72 19.45
C LEU A 173 -12.16 7.98 20.16
N GLU A 174 -10.95 7.96 20.73
CA GLU A 174 -10.33 9.15 21.34
C GLU A 174 -10.08 10.27 20.30
N ASP A 175 -9.90 9.93 19.02
CA ASP A 175 -9.70 10.87 17.91
C ASP A 175 -11.01 11.40 17.27
N LEU A 176 -12.19 10.95 17.74
CA LEU A 176 -13.49 11.33 17.17
C LEU A 176 -14.30 12.29 18.05
N ASP A 177 -13.84 12.54 19.28
CA ASP A 177 -14.41 13.53 20.20
C ASP A 177 -13.67 14.88 20.05
N GLU A 178 -13.76 15.49 18.87
CA GLU A 178 -13.40 16.91 18.71
C GLU A 178 -14.55 17.78 19.25
N ASP A 179 -14.46 18.14 20.53
CA ASP A 179 -14.94 19.42 21.10
C ASP A 179 -14.38 19.56 22.53
N GLU A 180 -13.14 20.06 22.66
CA GLU A 180 -12.66 21.05 23.67
C GLU A 180 -11.12 21.08 23.75
N ASP A 181 -10.59 22.30 23.66
CA ASP A 181 -9.20 22.73 23.83
C ASP A 181 -8.29 21.85 24.73
N ILE A 182 -7.36 21.06 24.15
CA ILE A 182 -6.14 20.65 24.86
C ILE A 182 -4.92 20.70 23.93
N LEU A 183 -4.10 21.74 24.13
CA LEU A 183 -2.69 21.76 23.79
C LEU A 183 -1.97 20.58 24.48
N GLY A 184 -1.50 19.61 23.70
CA GLY A 184 -0.41 18.72 24.07
C GLY A 184 -0.81 17.38 24.70
N HIS A 185 -1.25 16.43 23.89
CA HIS A 185 -0.95 15.01 24.13
C HIS A 185 -0.44 14.39 22.83
N GLU A 186 0.88 14.17 22.79
CA GLU A 186 1.51 13.27 21.83
C GLU A 186 0.88 11.89 22.04
N GLY A 187 0.07 11.44 21.07
CA GLY A 187 -0.35 10.05 21.01
C GLY A 187 0.89 9.17 20.92
N THR A 188 1.07 8.30 21.91
CA THR A 188 2.20 7.37 22.01
C THR A 188 2.13 6.35 20.87
N MET A 189 2.67 6.71 19.70
CA MET A 189 2.91 5.77 18.60
C MET A 189 4.04 4.84 19.01
N ALA A 190 3.79 3.52 19.02
CA ALA A 190 4.83 2.53 19.28
C ALA A 190 5.97 2.72 18.27
N LEU A 191 7.13 3.17 18.75
CA LEU A 191 8.27 3.51 17.91
C LEU A 191 9.09 2.27 17.62
N PHE A 192 9.40 2.01 16.34
CA PHE A 192 10.55 1.16 16.00
C PHE A 192 11.82 1.81 16.57
N GLY A 193 12.36 1.22 17.63
CA GLY A 193 13.62 1.61 18.24
C GLY A 193 14.75 0.69 17.75
N GLY A 194 15.47 1.09 16.70
CA GLY A 194 16.80 0.55 16.40
C GLY A 194 16.91 -0.69 15.49
N ASN A 195 15.84 -1.12 14.81
CA ASN A 195 15.96 -2.18 13.79
C ASN A 195 16.45 -1.61 12.44
N ALA A 196 17.64 -2.04 12.01
CA ALA A 196 18.25 -1.61 10.75
C ALA A 196 17.42 -2.00 9.49
N CYS A 197 16.64 -3.08 9.53
CA CYS A 197 15.69 -3.45 8.48
C CYS A 197 14.49 -2.49 8.46
N ALA A 198 13.95 -2.10 9.62
CA ALA A 198 12.85 -1.14 9.70
C ALA A 198 13.28 0.24 9.15
N GLU A 199 14.48 0.72 9.49
CA GLU A 199 15.00 1.98 8.95
C GLU A 199 15.22 1.96 7.42
N LYS A 200 15.64 0.80 6.88
CA LYS A 200 15.78 0.59 5.43
C LYS A 200 14.42 0.54 4.74
N LEU A 201 13.47 -0.18 5.34
CA LEU A 201 12.10 -0.29 4.86
C LEU A 201 11.46 1.10 4.79
N ASP A 202 11.58 1.89 5.85
CA ASP A 202 11.07 3.26 5.94
C ASP A 202 11.61 4.16 4.81
N GLY A 203 12.94 4.17 4.63
CA GLY A 203 13.58 4.93 3.55
C GLY A 203 13.14 4.48 2.14
N LEU A 204 12.92 3.19 1.94
CA LEU A 204 12.43 2.66 0.65
C LEU A 204 10.95 2.93 0.42
N MET A 205 10.12 2.92 1.47
CA MET A 205 8.72 3.32 1.41
C MET A 205 8.59 4.78 0.96
N VAL A 206 9.46 5.68 1.45
CA VAL A 206 9.55 7.06 0.97
C VAL A 206 9.84 7.12 -0.53
N VAL A 207 10.89 6.42 -0.99
CA VAL A 207 11.26 6.41 -2.42
C VAL A 207 10.11 5.88 -3.29
N MET A 208 9.42 4.83 -2.84
CA MET A 208 8.28 4.26 -3.54
C MET A 208 7.11 5.25 -3.64
N CYS A 209 6.76 5.94 -2.55
CA CYS A 209 5.70 6.93 -2.53
C CYS A 209 6.02 8.15 -3.42
N GLU A 210 7.27 8.63 -3.40
CA GLU A 210 7.73 9.71 -4.27
C GLU A 210 7.68 9.29 -5.76
N HIS A 211 8.05 8.05 -6.07
CA HIS A 211 7.95 7.50 -7.43
C HIS A 211 6.50 7.47 -7.93
N LEU A 212 5.58 6.91 -7.13
CA LEU A 212 4.16 6.84 -7.47
C LEU A 212 3.54 8.21 -7.70
N LYS A 213 3.90 9.19 -6.86
CA LYS A 213 3.46 10.59 -7.03
C LYS A 213 3.97 11.18 -8.35
N SER A 214 5.25 10.98 -8.65
CA SER A 214 5.84 11.46 -9.92
C SER A 214 5.19 10.79 -11.14
N CYS A 215 4.86 9.51 -11.04
CA CYS A 215 4.10 8.78 -12.06
C CYS A 215 2.70 9.36 -12.30
N GLN A 216 1.98 9.73 -11.24
CA GLN A 216 0.70 10.42 -11.35
C GLN A 216 0.83 11.78 -12.03
N GLU A 217 1.79 12.61 -11.60
CA GLU A 217 2.02 13.96 -12.14
C GLU A 217 2.35 13.92 -13.64
N ARG A 218 2.94 12.82 -14.12
CA ARG A 218 3.23 12.56 -15.54
C ARG A 218 2.06 11.93 -16.31
N GLY A 219 0.93 11.65 -15.64
CA GLY A 219 -0.25 11.01 -16.23
C GLY A 219 -0.07 9.52 -16.54
N ARG A 220 1.00 8.85 -16.12
CA ARG A 220 1.21 7.41 -16.45
C ARG A 220 0.35 6.45 -15.64
N LEU A 221 -0.20 6.94 -14.53
CA LEU A 221 -1.22 6.20 -13.79
C LEU A 221 -2.62 6.37 -14.39
N LEU A 222 -2.87 7.27 -15.36
CA LEU A 222 -4.17 7.42 -16.03
C LEU A 222 -4.05 7.07 -17.52
N GLN A 223 -4.98 6.27 -18.06
CA GLN A 223 -5.11 6.12 -19.51
C GLN A 223 -6.25 7.04 -19.99
N GLU A 224 -5.90 8.26 -20.41
CA GLU A 224 -6.87 9.12 -21.11
C GLU A 224 -7.20 8.50 -22.47
N LEU A 225 -8.40 7.92 -22.60
CA LEU A 225 -8.99 7.64 -23.90
C LEU A 225 -9.41 8.98 -24.51
N LEU A 226 -8.55 9.54 -25.36
CA LEU A 226 -8.86 10.69 -26.19
C LEU A 226 -9.93 10.34 -27.22
N GLU A 227 -11.19 10.68 -26.95
CA GLU A 227 -12.08 11.20 -27.98
C GLU A 227 -12.73 12.51 -27.48
N PRO A 228 -12.66 13.62 -28.25
CA PRO A 228 -13.27 14.88 -27.84
C PRO A 228 -14.80 14.78 -27.89
N PRO A 229 -15.53 15.38 -26.94
CA PRO A 229 -16.99 15.36 -26.94
C PRO A 229 -17.54 16.14 -28.13
N ASP A 230 -18.36 15.47 -28.94
CA ASP A 230 -19.26 16.11 -29.90
C ASP A 230 -20.37 16.80 -29.10
N PHE A 231 -20.27 18.12 -28.95
CA PHE A 231 -21.25 18.96 -28.27
C PHE A 231 -22.50 19.15 -29.13
N THR A 232 -23.31 18.10 -29.32
CA THR A 232 -24.56 18.25 -30.07
C THR A 232 -25.81 17.60 -29.48
N GLN A 233 -25.81 16.97 -28.29
CA GLN A 233 -27.07 16.56 -27.64
C GLN A 233 -27.08 16.62 -26.09
N PRO A 234 -28.18 17.10 -25.46
CA PRO A 234 -28.36 17.03 -24.01
C PRO A 234 -29.06 15.73 -23.60
N THR A 235 -28.35 14.80 -22.98
CA THR A 235 -28.95 13.60 -22.37
C THR A 235 -28.28 13.22 -21.05
N SER A 236 -29.12 13.13 -20.02
CA SER A 236 -29.01 12.36 -18.77
C SER A 236 -27.64 11.76 -18.39
N ILE A 237 -27.01 12.43 -17.42
CA ILE A 237 -26.14 11.95 -16.33
C ILE A 237 -25.78 10.45 -16.35
N ALA A 238 -24.47 10.19 -16.47
CA ALA A 238 -23.69 9.02 -16.01
C ALA A 238 -23.50 7.78 -16.92
N GLN A 239 -23.10 7.92 -18.19
CA GLN A 239 -22.62 6.73 -18.95
C GLN A 239 -21.31 6.77 -19.75
N ASN A 240 -20.61 7.88 -20.02
CA ASN A 240 -19.45 7.83 -20.94
C ASN A 240 -18.20 8.59 -20.46
N TYR A 241 -17.55 8.10 -19.41
CA TYR A 241 -16.12 8.34 -19.17
C TYR A 241 -15.52 7.07 -18.55
N SER A 242 -15.08 6.11 -19.38
CA SER A 242 -14.27 4.99 -18.91
C SER A 242 -12.83 5.46 -18.79
N VAL A 243 -12.50 6.15 -17.71
CA VAL A 243 -11.08 6.39 -17.39
C VAL A 243 -10.52 5.07 -16.86
N GLU A 244 -9.78 4.37 -17.71
CA GLU A 244 -9.07 3.15 -17.33
C GLU A 244 -7.80 3.54 -16.55
N ALA A 245 -7.47 2.74 -15.53
CA ALA A 245 -6.23 2.99 -14.82
C ALA A 245 -5.05 2.70 -15.74
N GLY A 246 -4.02 3.52 -15.64
CA GLY A 246 -2.80 3.36 -16.41
C GLY A 246 -2.09 2.04 -16.09
N MET A 247 -1.27 1.58 -17.03
CA MET A 247 -0.57 0.30 -16.95
C MET A 247 0.23 0.12 -15.66
N GLU A 248 0.78 1.20 -15.09
CA GLU A 248 1.52 1.17 -13.83
C GLU A 248 0.64 0.76 -12.64
N PHE A 249 -0.60 1.26 -12.55
CA PHE A 249 -1.54 0.88 -11.49
C PHE A 249 -2.04 -0.57 -11.67
N GLU A 250 -2.23 -1.01 -12.92
CA GLU A 250 -2.51 -2.42 -13.23
C GLU A 250 -1.36 -3.33 -12.79
N ASN A 251 -0.11 -2.94 -13.06
CA ASN A 251 1.07 -3.67 -12.57
C ASN A 251 1.07 -3.73 -11.04
N LEU A 252 0.74 -2.63 -10.36
CA LEU A 252 0.66 -2.59 -8.90
C LEU A 252 -0.44 -3.53 -8.37
N LYS A 253 -1.61 -3.62 -9.02
CA LYS A 253 -2.66 -4.59 -8.66
C LYS A 253 -2.20 -6.04 -8.84
N ILE A 254 -1.48 -6.34 -9.92
CA ILE A 254 -0.90 -7.67 -10.16
C ILE A 254 0.10 -8.00 -9.04
N ILE A 255 1.04 -7.10 -8.77
CA ILE A 255 2.06 -7.27 -7.74
C ILE A 255 1.42 -7.42 -6.35
N PHE A 256 0.43 -6.60 -6.03
CA PHE A 256 -0.33 -6.69 -4.79
C PHE A 256 -0.98 -8.08 -4.63
N ARG A 257 -1.60 -8.60 -5.70
CA ARG A 257 -2.18 -9.95 -5.66
C ARG A 257 -1.14 -11.06 -5.57
N THR A 258 0.01 -10.93 -6.23
CA THR A 258 1.02 -11.99 -6.26
C THR A 258 1.93 -12.01 -5.05
N SER A 259 2.22 -10.86 -4.48
CA SER A 259 3.18 -10.71 -3.38
C SER A 259 2.43 -10.47 -2.08
N VAL A 260 1.64 -9.40 -1.96
CA VAL A 260 0.99 -9.02 -0.69
C VAL A 260 -0.13 -10.01 -0.27
N LEU A 261 -1.06 -10.32 -1.18
CA LEU A 261 -2.16 -11.24 -0.85
C LEU A 261 -1.71 -12.70 -0.68
N LYS A 262 -0.63 -13.14 -1.33
CA LYS A 262 -0.14 -14.53 -1.23
C LYS A 262 0.74 -14.77 -0.01
N LEU A 263 1.59 -13.83 0.39
CA LEU A 263 2.44 -13.99 1.58
C LEU A 263 1.61 -14.27 2.83
N PHE A 264 0.44 -13.66 2.89
CA PHE A 264 -0.55 -13.89 3.94
C PHE A 264 -1.07 -15.35 4.01
N ARG A 265 -1.00 -16.13 2.92
CA ARG A 265 -1.40 -17.55 2.92
C ARG A 265 -0.39 -18.46 3.63
N CYS A 266 0.86 -18.03 3.81
CA CYS A 266 1.95 -18.90 4.25
C CYS A 266 2.28 -18.83 5.75
N CYS A 267 1.83 -17.79 6.48
CA CYS A 267 2.10 -17.68 7.91
C CYS A 267 0.87 -17.25 8.75
N PRO A 268 -0.11 -18.14 8.96
CA PRO A 268 -1.23 -17.88 9.89
C PRO A 268 -0.80 -17.86 11.38
N PHE A 269 0.44 -18.21 11.70
CA PHE A 269 1.02 -18.29 13.06
C PHE A 269 1.97 -17.14 13.40
N CYS A 270 2.25 -16.27 12.44
CA CYS A 270 2.95 -15.04 12.72
C CYS A 270 1.90 -14.13 13.38
N ASP A 271 1.79 -14.16 14.72
CA ASP A 271 0.69 -13.59 15.51
C ASP A 271 0.42 -12.09 15.29
N PHE A 272 1.10 -11.41 14.36
CA PHE A 272 0.85 -10.01 14.01
C PHE A 272 1.57 -9.68 12.72
N PHE A 273 0.76 -9.45 11.71
CA PHE A 273 1.17 -9.26 10.34
C PHE A 273 1.37 -7.75 10.12
N HIS A 274 2.49 -7.20 10.59
CA HIS A 274 2.88 -5.83 10.26
C HIS A 274 3.57 -5.78 8.91
N CYS A 275 2.83 -6.11 7.84
CA CYS A 275 3.31 -5.72 6.53
C CYS A 275 3.15 -4.21 6.38
N ASN A 276 4.16 -3.50 5.91
CA ASN A 276 4.01 -2.09 5.54
C ASN A 276 3.64 -1.94 4.05
N LEU A 277 3.73 -3.03 3.30
CA LEU A 277 3.59 -3.04 1.84
C LEU A 277 2.17 -2.73 1.36
N GLN A 278 1.13 -3.09 2.13
CA GLN A 278 -0.23 -2.74 1.76
C GLN A 278 -0.43 -1.22 1.69
N PHE A 279 0.34 -0.44 2.45
CA PHE A 279 0.28 1.01 2.42
C PHE A 279 0.81 1.63 1.12
N ILE A 280 1.58 0.89 0.32
CA ILE A 280 1.94 1.32 -1.05
C ILE A 280 0.67 1.44 -1.91
N MET A 281 -0.21 0.44 -1.84
CA MET A 281 -1.48 0.44 -2.57
C MET A 281 -2.45 1.45 -1.96
N PHE A 282 -2.48 1.58 -0.63
CA PHE A 282 -3.28 2.60 0.06
C PHE A 282 -2.93 4.01 -0.40
N TYR A 283 -1.63 4.33 -0.43
CA TYR A 283 -1.12 5.60 -0.92
C TYR A 283 -1.42 5.79 -2.41
N ALA A 284 -1.17 4.78 -3.25
CA ALA A 284 -1.51 4.86 -4.67
C ALA A 284 -3.00 5.19 -4.90
N CYS A 285 -3.90 4.63 -4.08
CA CYS A 285 -5.33 4.93 -4.15
C CYS A 285 -5.68 6.36 -3.71
N SER A 286 -4.89 6.95 -2.81
CA SER A 286 -5.12 8.31 -2.31
C SER A 286 -4.77 9.40 -3.32
N LEU A 287 -3.90 9.07 -4.29
CA LEU A 287 -3.47 9.97 -5.36
C LEU A 287 -4.66 10.37 -6.26
N ASP A 288 -5.54 9.40 -6.57
CA ASP A 288 -6.81 9.64 -7.27
C ASP A 288 -7.90 8.73 -6.66
N PRO A 289 -8.61 9.19 -5.61
CA PRO A 289 -9.59 8.38 -4.89
C PRO A 289 -10.76 7.89 -5.75
N GLU A 290 -11.20 8.70 -6.71
CA GLU A 290 -12.38 8.41 -7.53
C GLU A 290 -12.07 7.34 -8.58
N ILE A 291 -10.84 7.29 -9.08
CA ILE A 291 -10.41 6.29 -10.07
C ILE A 291 -9.72 5.12 -9.38
N TYR A 292 -8.56 5.34 -8.75
CA TYR A 292 -7.75 4.26 -8.17
C TYR A 292 -8.39 3.66 -6.94
N GLY A 293 -8.93 4.51 -6.06
CA GLY A 293 -9.64 4.05 -4.87
C GLY A 293 -10.84 3.15 -5.21
N LEU A 294 -11.68 3.60 -6.14
CA LEU A 294 -12.81 2.79 -6.63
C LEU A 294 -12.34 1.50 -7.31
N GLN A 295 -11.36 1.58 -8.22
CA GLN A 295 -10.87 0.40 -8.93
C GLN A 295 -10.22 -0.62 -8.01
N PHE A 296 -9.49 -0.19 -6.99
CA PHE A 296 -8.90 -1.10 -6.01
C PHE A 296 -9.97 -1.80 -5.16
N ALA A 297 -10.97 -1.04 -4.70
CA ALA A 297 -12.08 -1.62 -3.95
C ALA A 297 -12.89 -2.63 -4.80
N LEU A 298 -13.14 -2.31 -6.07
CA LEU A 298 -13.78 -3.23 -7.03
C LEU A 298 -12.90 -4.45 -7.31
N PHE A 299 -11.60 -4.27 -7.51
CA PHE A 299 -10.65 -5.36 -7.72
C PHE A 299 -10.67 -6.36 -6.56
N LEU A 300 -10.58 -5.89 -5.32
CA LEU A 300 -10.66 -6.75 -4.14
C LEU A 300 -12.03 -7.44 -4.02
N THR A 301 -13.11 -6.72 -4.30
CA THR A 301 -14.48 -7.27 -4.31
C THR A 301 -14.64 -8.37 -5.36
N ASP A 302 -14.05 -8.21 -6.54
CA ASP A 302 -14.02 -9.22 -7.59
C ASP A 302 -13.21 -10.45 -7.18
N LEU A 303 -12.08 -10.25 -6.49
CA LEU A 303 -11.30 -11.37 -5.95
C LEU A 303 -12.11 -12.18 -4.93
N PHE A 304 -12.88 -11.51 -4.09
CA PHE A 304 -13.77 -12.13 -3.11
C PHE A 304 -14.96 -12.87 -3.77
N THR A 305 -15.59 -12.30 -4.78
CA THR A 305 -16.82 -12.86 -5.38
C THR A 305 -16.55 -14.00 -6.38
N LYS A 306 -15.40 -14.00 -7.05
CA LYS A 306 -15.01 -15.05 -8.02
C LYS A 306 -14.82 -16.41 -7.33
N LYS A 307 -15.63 -17.39 -7.72
CA LYS A 307 -15.62 -18.76 -7.16
C LYS A 307 -14.36 -19.56 -7.51
N ASP A 308 -13.61 -19.15 -8.54
CA ASP A 308 -12.36 -19.81 -8.95
C ASP A 308 -11.20 -19.57 -7.97
N ASN A 309 -11.30 -18.55 -7.11
CA ASN A 309 -10.31 -18.29 -6.08
C ASN A 309 -10.55 -19.23 -4.88
N ASP A 310 -9.47 -19.69 -4.23
CA ASP A 310 -9.56 -20.47 -3.01
C ASP A 310 -10.15 -19.67 -1.83
N ALA A 311 -10.69 -20.39 -0.85
CA ALA A 311 -11.38 -19.79 0.30
C ALA A 311 -10.52 -18.78 1.06
N ILE A 312 -9.24 -19.09 1.30
CA ILE A 312 -8.31 -18.21 2.02
C ILE A 312 -8.15 -16.90 1.26
N SER A 313 -7.85 -16.96 -0.05
CA SER A 313 -7.69 -15.75 -0.87
C SER A 313 -8.95 -14.88 -0.91
N ARG A 314 -10.13 -15.50 -0.91
CA ARG A 314 -11.42 -14.78 -0.87
C ARG A 314 -11.65 -14.12 0.48
N MET A 315 -11.33 -14.81 1.58
CA MET A 315 -11.41 -14.25 2.93
C MET A 315 -10.42 -13.10 3.13
N SER A 316 -9.17 -13.25 2.70
CA SER A 316 -8.18 -12.16 2.73
C SER A 316 -8.68 -10.96 1.93
N ALA A 317 -9.17 -11.17 0.71
CA ALA A 317 -9.66 -10.09 -0.13
C ALA A 317 -10.78 -9.29 0.56
N VAL A 318 -11.76 -9.96 1.18
CA VAL A 318 -12.85 -9.24 1.87
C VAL A 318 -12.40 -8.56 3.16
N SER A 319 -11.41 -9.09 3.88
CA SER A 319 -10.75 -8.38 4.99
C SER A 319 -10.04 -7.11 4.52
N TYR A 320 -9.33 -7.16 3.39
CA TYR A 320 -8.73 -5.98 2.75
C TYR A 320 -9.80 -4.97 2.32
N VAL A 321 -10.93 -5.40 1.76
CA VAL A 321 -12.05 -4.49 1.44
C VAL A 321 -12.55 -3.81 2.71
N GLY A 322 -12.83 -4.58 3.75
CA GLY A 322 -13.37 -4.06 5.01
C GLY A 322 -12.45 -3.03 5.64
N SER A 323 -11.15 -3.34 5.70
CA SER A 323 -10.14 -2.44 6.26
C SER A 323 -9.85 -1.22 5.38
N PHE A 324 -9.84 -1.37 4.05
CA PHE A 324 -9.63 -0.24 3.15
C PHE A 324 -10.77 0.76 3.27
N LEU A 325 -12.02 0.31 3.19
CA LEU A 325 -13.19 1.19 3.22
C LEU A 325 -13.42 1.86 4.59
N SER A 326 -12.97 1.25 5.68
CA SER A 326 -13.05 1.86 7.01
C SER A 326 -11.97 2.92 7.22
N ARG A 327 -10.73 2.66 6.77
CA ARG A 327 -9.55 3.51 7.06
C ARG A 327 -9.25 4.56 6.01
N ALA A 328 -9.61 4.33 4.75
CA ALA A 328 -9.37 5.28 3.68
C ALA A 328 -10.37 6.45 3.74
N ARG A 329 -10.10 7.47 4.56
CA ARG A 329 -10.97 8.66 4.70
C ARG A 329 -11.13 9.43 3.39
N PHE A 330 -10.10 9.41 2.54
CA PHE A 330 -10.12 9.97 1.17
C PHE A 330 -11.14 9.32 0.23
N ILE A 331 -11.65 8.13 0.54
CA ILE A 331 -12.69 7.48 -0.26
C ILE A 331 -14.05 8.08 0.08
N SER A 332 -14.76 8.57 -0.94
CA SER A 332 -16.08 9.17 -0.77
C SER A 332 -17.11 8.17 -0.20
N ALA A 333 -18.04 8.65 0.64
CA ALA A 333 -19.10 7.82 1.20
C ALA A 333 -19.96 7.13 0.12
N SER A 334 -20.08 7.73 -1.08
CA SER A 334 -20.73 7.12 -2.25
C SER A 334 -20.02 5.85 -2.73
N ILE A 335 -18.68 5.85 -2.81
CA ILE A 335 -17.91 4.65 -3.16
C ILE A 335 -18.10 3.58 -2.08
N VAL A 336 -18.00 3.97 -0.79
CA VAL A 336 -18.20 3.05 0.34
C VAL A 336 -19.57 2.35 0.26
N VAL A 337 -20.66 3.11 0.08
CA VAL A 337 -22.02 2.55 -0.05
C VAL A 337 -22.15 1.66 -1.29
N THR A 338 -21.52 2.02 -2.41
CA THR A 338 -21.53 1.22 -3.64
C THR A 338 -20.89 -0.15 -3.42
N ILE A 339 -19.74 -0.20 -2.75
CA ILE A 339 -19.05 -1.46 -2.47
C ILE A 339 -19.78 -2.26 -1.38
N LEU A 340 -20.27 -1.60 -0.32
CA LEU A 340 -21.12 -2.22 0.70
C LEU A 340 -22.33 -2.91 0.09
N LYS A 341 -23.00 -2.25 -0.87
CA LYS A 341 -24.14 -2.84 -1.59
C LYS A 341 -23.75 -4.14 -2.28
N LYS A 342 -22.61 -4.20 -2.96
CA LYS A 342 -22.12 -5.43 -3.61
C LYS A 342 -21.86 -6.55 -2.60
N LEU A 343 -21.26 -6.24 -1.45
CA LEU A 343 -21.02 -7.22 -0.38
C LEU A 343 -22.34 -7.73 0.23
N VAL A 344 -23.28 -6.83 0.51
CA VAL A 344 -24.59 -7.15 1.06
C VAL A 344 -25.40 -7.99 0.07
N ASP A 345 -25.46 -7.60 -1.21
CA ASP A 345 -26.17 -8.36 -2.24
C ASP A 345 -25.58 -9.78 -2.39
N TRP A 346 -24.26 -9.94 -2.25
CA TRP A 346 -23.61 -11.25 -2.20
C TRP A 346 -24.01 -12.05 -0.94
N CYS A 347 -24.05 -11.42 0.24
CA CYS A 347 -24.50 -12.05 1.48
C CYS A 347 -25.97 -12.50 1.40
N VAL A 348 -26.85 -11.68 0.83
CA VAL A 348 -28.26 -12.04 0.61
C VAL A 348 -28.36 -13.26 -0.31
N ALA A 349 -27.64 -13.27 -1.43
CA ALA A 349 -27.61 -14.41 -2.34
C ALA A 349 -27.09 -15.69 -1.65
N TYR A 350 -26.11 -15.56 -0.74
CA TYR A 350 -25.62 -16.67 0.06
C TYR A 350 -26.67 -17.20 1.05
N CYS A 351 -27.38 -16.29 1.74
CA CYS A 351 -28.51 -16.65 2.60
C CYS A 351 -29.60 -17.38 1.81
N ASP A 352 -29.95 -16.87 0.63
CA ASP A 352 -30.95 -17.45 -0.27
C ASP A 352 -30.64 -18.90 -0.66
N LEU A 353 -29.37 -19.19 -0.98
CA LEU A 353 -28.90 -20.53 -1.31
C LEU A 353 -29.04 -21.52 -0.15
N HIS A 354 -28.93 -21.04 1.08
CA HIS A 354 -28.97 -21.87 2.27
C HIS A 354 -30.28 -21.76 3.04
N LYS A 355 -31.34 -21.13 2.50
CA LYS A 355 -32.65 -20.97 3.17
C LYS A 355 -33.24 -22.29 3.67
N ASP A 356 -33.18 -23.35 2.87
CA ASP A 356 -33.87 -24.62 3.12
C ASP A 356 -32.99 -25.72 3.73
N GLU A 357 -31.68 -25.46 3.93
CA GLU A 357 -30.79 -26.44 4.54
C GLU A 357 -31.11 -26.70 6.03
N ASN A 358 -31.66 -27.88 6.35
CA ASN A 358 -31.97 -28.29 7.72
C ASN A 358 -30.81 -29.04 8.42
N THR A 359 -29.59 -28.89 7.92
CA THR A 359 -28.39 -29.51 8.48
C THR A 359 -27.89 -28.76 9.72
N VAL A 360 -27.20 -29.48 10.62
CA VAL A 360 -26.50 -28.87 11.75
C VAL A 360 -25.48 -27.87 11.20
N ILE A 361 -25.64 -26.60 11.57
CA ILE A 361 -24.80 -25.49 11.10
C ILE A 361 -23.40 -25.67 11.68
N LYS A 362 -22.40 -25.80 10.80
CA LYS A 362 -20.99 -25.82 11.17
C LYS A 362 -20.35 -24.52 10.67
N PRO A 363 -19.93 -23.60 11.57
CA PRO A 363 -19.37 -22.31 11.15
C PRO A 363 -18.22 -22.41 10.15
N VAL A 364 -17.38 -23.44 10.29
CA VAL A 364 -16.25 -23.74 9.40
C VAL A 364 -16.67 -23.90 7.93
N ASN A 365 -17.91 -24.34 7.65
CA ASN A 365 -18.38 -24.51 6.28
C ASN A 365 -18.85 -23.20 5.62
N HIS A 366 -19.07 -22.15 6.42
CA HIS A 366 -19.59 -20.86 5.97
C HIS A 366 -18.59 -19.72 6.22
N GLN A 367 -17.29 -20.03 6.30
CA GLN A 367 -16.25 -19.07 6.69
C GLN A 367 -16.23 -17.80 5.84
N ILE A 368 -16.38 -17.95 4.53
CA ILE A 368 -16.38 -16.83 3.57
C ILE A 368 -17.59 -15.91 3.83
N PHE A 369 -18.74 -16.49 4.21
CA PHE A 369 -19.93 -15.73 4.54
C PHE A 369 -19.74 -14.90 5.81
N TYR A 370 -19.18 -15.49 6.87
CA TYR A 370 -18.91 -14.76 8.10
C TYR A 370 -17.82 -13.70 7.93
N ALA A 371 -16.78 -13.96 7.13
CA ALA A 371 -15.77 -12.96 6.80
C ALA A 371 -16.39 -11.74 6.10
N SER A 372 -17.33 -11.98 5.16
CA SER A 372 -18.07 -10.90 4.48
C SER A 372 -18.98 -10.12 5.44
N CYS A 373 -19.73 -10.82 6.31
CA CYS A 373 -20.57 -10.18 7.31
C CYS A 373 -19.73 -9.31 8.27
N GLN A 374 -18.58 -9.82 8.71
CA GLN A 374 -17.68 -9.09 9.59
C GLN A 374 -17.09 -7.84 8.91
N ALA A 375 -16.66 -7.95 7.66
CA ALA A 375 -16.19 -6.79 6.90
C ALA A 375 -17.26 -5.70 6.74
N VAL A 376 -18.51 -6.10 6.43
CA VAL A 376 -19.64 -5.16 6.35
C VAL A 376 -19.90 -4.47 7.68
N MET A 377 -19.96 -5.21 8.79
CA MET A 377 -20.15 -4.64 10.13
C MET A 377 -18.99 -3.70 10.49
N TYR A 378 -17.75 -4.11 10.24
CA TYR A 378 -16.56 -3.32 10.54
C TYR A 378 -16.54 -2.00 9.76
N VAL A 379 -16.83 -1.99 8.46
CA VAL A 379 -16.94 -0.73 7.68
C VAL A 379 -17.98 0.20 8.28
N LEU A 380 -19.13 -0.34 8.69
CA LEU A 380 -20.20 0.47 9.29
C LEU A 380 -19.81 1.01 10.67
N CYS A 381 -19.00 0.31 11.47
CA CYS A 381 -18.46 0.88 12.71
C CYS A 381 -17.66 2.18 12.49
N PHE A 382 -17.04 2.37 11.31
CA PHE A 382 -16.23 3.57 11.04
C PHE A 382 -16.92 4.60 10.14
N ARG A 383 -17.78 4.15 9.22
CA ARG A 383 -18.33 5.01 8.15
C ARG A 383 -19.82 5.27 8.30
N LEU A 384 -20.51 4.69 9.28
CA LEU A 384 -21.96 4.84 9.38
C LEU A 384 -22.38 6.30 9.59
N ARG A 385 -21.71 7.05 10.48
CA ARG A 385 -22.04 8.48 10.73
C ARG A 385 -21.97 9.31 9.44
N SER A 386 -20.86 9.23 8.71
CA SER A 386 -20.65 10.00 7.47
C SER A 386 -21.62 9.60 6.34
N ILE A 387 -22.09 8.36 6.32
CA ILE A 387 -23.14 7.91 5.39
C ILE A 387 -24.50 8.49 5.80
N MET A 388 -24.83 8.47 7.10
CA MET A 388 -26.13 8.92 7.62
C MET A 388 -26.34 10.43 7.48
N ASP A 389 -25.27 11.21 7.45
CA ASP A 389 -25.31 12.66 7.22
C ASP A 389 -25.79 13.03 5.81
N ARG A 390 -25.78 12.08 4.86
CA ARG A 390 -26.19 12.30 3.46
C ARG A 390 -27.53 11.62 3.17
N PRO A 391 -28.64 12.36 2.92
CA PRO A 391 -29.99 11.79 2.81
C PRO A 391 -30.14 10.68 1.75
N LYS A 392 -29.54 10.87 0.56
CA LYS A 392 -29.58 9.87 -0.52
C LYS A 392 -28.86 8.58 -0.14
N LEU A 393 -27.67 8.70 0.43
CA LEU A 393 -26.88 7.52 0.84
C LEU A 393 -27.53 6.80 2.02
N LYS A 394 -28.16 7.53 2.94
CA LYS A 394 -28.99 6.96 4.00
C LYS A 394 -30.15 6.14 3.43
N GLU A 395 -30.84 6.65 2.42
CA GLU A 395 -31.92 5.92 1.75
C GLU A 395 -31.38 4.64 1.08
N ASP A 396 -30.28 4.75 0.32
CA ASP A 396 -29.62 3.61 -0.32
C ASP A 396 -29.22 2.53 0.70
N LEU A 397 -28.64 2.95 1.85
CA LEU A 397 -28.25 2.06 2.94
C LEU A 397 -29.48 1.41 3.60
N SER A 398 -30.56 2.17 3.82
CA SER A 398 -31.78 1.67 4.44
C SER A 398 -32.55 0.66 3.56
N GLN A 399 -32.39 0.75 2.24
CA GLN A 399 -32.96 -0.21 1.29
C GLN A 399 -32.20 -1.55 1.26
N MET A 400 -31.00 -1.62 1.84
CA MET A 400 -30.24 -2.87 1.91
C MET A 400 -30.84 -3.83 2.93
N SER A 401 -30.82 -5.12 2.62
CA SER A 401 -31.44 -6.18 3.43
C SER A 401 -30.61 -6.61 4.65
N PHE A 402 -30.09 -5.66 5.44
CA PHE A 402 -29.30 -5.95 6.65
C PHE A 402 -30.06 -6.84 7.63
N GLY A 403 -31.32 -6.49 7.92
CA GLY A 403 -32.15 -7.27 8.86
C GLY A 403 -32.28 -8.74 8.46
N TYR A 404 -32.43 -9.03 7.17
CA TYR A 404 -32.51 -10.40 6.66
C TYR A 404 -31.21 -11.20 6.92
N ILE A 405 -30.05 -10.59 6.69
CA ILE A 405 -28.74 -11.23 6.93
C ILE A 405 -28.52 -11.45 8.43
N LEU A 406 -28.74 -10.42 9.25
CA LEU A 406 -28.43 -10.45 10.69
C LEU A 406 -29.31 -11.45 11.45
N THR A 407 -30.56 -11.62 11.03
CA THR A 407 -31.51 -12.60 11.61
C THR A 407 -31.45 -13.98 10.98
N HIS A 408 -30.57 -14.19 10.00
CA HIS A 408 -30.50 -15.46 9.28
C HIS A 408 -30.14 -16.62 10.22
N LYS A 409 -30.60 -17.83 9.91
CA LYS A 409 -30.34 -19.03 10.72
C LYS A 409 -28.86 -19.36 10.90
N LEU A 410 -27.99 -18.85 10.02
CA LEU A 410 -26.53 -18.94 10.12
C LEU A 410 -25.96 -18.11 11.29
N GLN A 411 -26.75 -17.28 11.95
CA GLN A 411 -26.38 -16.55 13.18
C GLN A 411 -25.04 -15.80 13.08
N PRO A 412 -24.82 -14.95 12.05
CA PRO A 412 -23.54 -14.25 11.86
C PRO A 412 -23.11 -13.43 13.08
N LEU A 413 -24.06 -12.86 13.83
CA LEU A 413 -23.81 -12.10 15.05
C LEU A 413 -23.19 -12.93 16.20
N LYS A 414 -23.40 -14.24 16.22
CA LYS A 414 -22.82 -15.15 17.24
C LYS A 414 -21.46 -15.70 16.82
N VAL A 415 -21.13 -15.61 15.53
CA VAL A 415 -19.92 -16.20 14.94
C VAL A 415 -18.83 -15.14 14.74
N CYS A 416 -19.19 -13.97 14.22
CA CYS A 416 -18.27 -12.85 14.03
C CYS A 416 -17.72 -12.31 15.36
N LEU A 417 -16.61 -11.56 15.27
CA LEU A 417 -15.90 -11.05 16.45
C LEU A 417 -16.81 -10.18 17.35
N PRO A 418 -16.93 -10.50 18.67
CA PRO A 418 -17.85 -9.79 19.56
C PRO A 418 -17.62 -8.29 19.66
N SER A 419 -16.36 -7.82 19.63
CA SER A 419 -16.05 -6.39 19.68
C SER A 419 -16.66 -5.63 18.50
N ILE A 420 -16.54 -6.17 17.29
CA ILE A 420 -17.10 -5.57 16.06
C ILE A 420 -18.62 -5.63 16.09
N VAL A 421 -19.19 -6.77 16.48
CA VAL A 421 -20.64 -6.95 16.56
C VAL A 421 -21.26 -5.97 17.55
N ASN A 422 -20.71 -5.85 18.76
CA ASN A 422 -21.21 -4.96 19.79
C ASN A 422 -21.16 -3.49 19.35
N GLU A 423 -20.05 -3.08 18.75
CA GLU A 423 -19.90 -1.71 18.25
C GLU A 423 -20.85 -1.41 17.09
N PHE A 424 -20.96 -2.33 16.13
CA PHE A 424 -21.90 -2.21 15.02
C PHE A 424 -23.34 -2.06 15.52
N LEU A 425 -23.76 -2.89 16.48
CA LEU A 425 -25.12 -2.83 17.03
C LEU A 425 -25.38 -1.53 17.78
N ARG A 426 -24.39 -1.05 18.54
CA ARG A 426 -24.45 0.26 19.23
C ARG A 426 -24.75 1.37 18.24
N GLN A 427 -23.99 1.46 17.14
CA GLN A 427 -24.17 2.52 16.15
C GLN A 427 -25.41 2.32 15.26
N ALA A 428 -25.69 1.09 14.82
CA ALA A 428 -26.83 0.80 13.97
C ALA A 428 -28.17 1.06 14.67
N LYS A 429 -28.22 0.85 16.00
CA LYS A 429 -29.36 1.26 16.84
C LYS A 429 -29.52 2.77 16.87
N ALA A 430 -28.43 3.51 17.07
CA ALA A 430 -28.45 4.98 17.07
C ALA A 430 -28.87 5.55 15.70
N ALA A 431 -28.46 4.90 14.61
CA ALA A 431 -28.81 5.26 13.24
C ALA A 431 -30.24 4.84 12.82
N GLY A 432 -30.94 4.03 13.63
CA GLY A 432 -32.27 3.52 13.32
C GLY A 432 -32.30 2.51 12.18
N LEU A 433 -31.19 1.81 11.90
CA LEU A 433 -31.08 0.82 10.82
C LEU A 433 -31.85 -0.47 11.11
N TYR A 434 -32.20 -0.74 12.37
CA TYR A 434 -32.97 -1.91 12.75
C TYR A 434 -33.94 -1.61 13.91
N ASN A 435 -35.05 -2.34 13.98
CA ASN A 435 -36.15 -2.05 14.90
C ASN A 435 -35.96 -2.73 16.27
N SER A 436 -36.44 -2.11 17.35
CA SER A 436 -36.26 -2.55 18.75
C SER A 436 -36.74 -3.97 19.08
N SER A 437 -37.56 -4.60 18.22
CA SER A 437 -38.00 -5.99 18.34
C SER A 437 -36.87 -7.01 18.19
N LEU A 438 -35.72 -6.57 17.68
CA LEU A 438 -34.53 -7.38 17.55
C LEU A 438 -33.82 -7.57 18.91
N ASN A 439 -33.97 -6.66 19.88
CA ASN A 439 -33.22 -6.63 21.15
C ASN A 439 -33.11 -7.97 21.90
N TRP A 440 -34.14 -8.84 21.89
CA TRP A 440 -34.09 -10.15 22.57
C TRP A 440 -32.99 -11.06 22.01
N ILE A 441 -32.72 -11.02 20.69
CA ILE A 441 -31.78 -11.96 20.04
C ILE A 441 -30.31 -11.63 20.37
N PHE A 442 -30.00 -10.40 20.83
CA PHE A 442 -28.65 -9.85 20.90
C PHE A 442 -28.07 -9.75 22.32
N GLU A 443 -28.88 -9.88 23.37
CA GLU A 443 -28.41 -9.84 24.77
C GLU A 443 -27.54 -11.05 25.17
N ASP A 444 -27.52 -12.11 24.35
CA ASP A 444 -26.81 -13.37 24.61
C ASP A 444 -25.50 -13.51 23.79
N ALA A 445 -24.98 -12.41 23.24
CA ALA A 445 -23.72 -12.36 22.48
C ALA A 445 -22.46 -12.38 23.37
N VAL A 446 -22.52 -13.11 24.49
CA VAL A 446 -21.31 -13.54 25.21
C VAL A 446 -20.56 -14.52 24.30
N GLU A 447 -19.23 -14.40 24.23
CA GLU A 447 -18.33 -15.18 23.36
C GLU A 447 -18.78 -16.64 23.20
N SER A 448 -19.50 -16.92 22.11
CA SER A 448 -20.15 -18.22 21.90
C SER A 448 -19.08 -19.27 21.59
N ASP A 449 -19.32 -20.54 21.93
CA ASP A 449 -18.51 -21.67 21.45
C ASP A 449 -18.41 -21.68 19.90
N LEU A 450 -19.38 -21.07 19.20
CA LEU A 450 -19.34 -20.85 17.75
C LEU A 450 -18.30 -19.82 17.31
N SER A 451 -18.08 -18.75 18.09
CA SER A 451 -17.02 -17.77 17.85
C SER A 451 -15.65 -18.41 18.09
N LYS A 452 -15.50 -19.25 19.14
CA LYS A 452 -14.27 -20.04 19.36
C LYS A 452 -14.01 -21.08 18.25
N ALA A 453 -15.07 -21.69 17.70
CA ALA A 453 -14.96 -22.64 16.58
C ALA A 453 -14.63 -21.96 15.24
N PHE A 454 -15.04 -20.71 15.07
CA PHE A 454 -14.61 -19.85 13.95
C PHE A 454 -13.15 -19.37 14.16
N GLY A 455 -12.80 -19.01 15.39
CA GLY A 455 -11.48 -18.51 15.81
C GLY A 455 -10.47 -19.57 16.27
N GLY A 456 -10.56 -20.80 15.76
CA GLY A 456 -9.54 -21.84 15.94
C GLY A 456 -8.21 -21.51 15.24
N ILE A 457 -7.41 -22.52 14.86
CA ILE A 457 -6.06 -22.38 14.23
C ILE A 457 -6.01 -21.48 12.96
N ASN A 458 -7.16 -21.03 12.43
CA ASN A 458 -7.30 -20.18 11.24
C ASN A 458 -7.91 -18.78 11.56
N ARG A 459 -7.48 -18.10 12.64
CA ARG A 459 -8.00 -16.78 13.04
C ARG A 459 -7.76 -15.70 11.97
N LEU A 460 -8.72 -15.54 11.06
CA LEU A 460 -8.84 -14.38 10.17
C LEU A 460 -9.72 -13.27 10.80
N ASP A 461 -10.24 -13.56 11.98
CA ASP A 461 -11.28 -12.82 12.69
C ASP A 461 -10.77 -11.51 13.31
N MET A 462 -9.44 -11.38 13.46
CA MET A 462 -8.75 -10.20 14.00
C MET A 462 -7.99 -9.42 12.93
N PHE A 463 -8.21 -9.72 11.64
CA PHE A 463 -7.35 -9.21 10.58
C PHE A 463 -8.00 -8.08 9.78
N PHE A 464 -7.58 -6.85 10.07
CA PHE A 464 -7.86 -5.64 9.28
C PHE A 464 -6.53 -5.00 8.84
N PRO A 465 -6.06 -5.27 7.61
CA PRO A 465 -4.69 -4.97 7.18
C PRO A 465 -4.20 -3.52 7.29
N PHE A 466 -5.10 -2.54 7.32
CA PHE A 466 -4.78 -1.12 7.40
C PHE A 466 -4.86 -0.58 8.84
N ASP A 467 -4.50 -1.41 9.83
CA ASP A 467 -4.24 -1.03 11.22
C ASP A 467 -2.92 -0.24 11.36
N PRO A 468 -2.75 0.60 12.41
CA PRO A 468 -1.94 1.82 12.35
C PRO A 468 -0.55 1.68 11.74
N TYR A 469 -0.18 2.70 10.95
CA TYR A 469 1.12 2.77 10.29
C TYR A 469 2.22 3.09 11.30
N MET A 470 3.35 2.39 11.20
CA MET A 470 4.37 2.37 12.27
C MET A 470 5.72 2.97 11.86
N LEU A 471 5.95 3.24 10.56
CA LEU A 471 7.21 3.75 10.04
C LEU A 471 7.25 5.28 10.10
N LYS A 472 8.36 5.88 10.52
CA LYS A 472 8.42 7.30 10.92
C LYS A 472 8.62 8.27 9.76
N GLU A 473 9.55 7.98 8.86
CA GLU A 473 9.88 8.89 7.74
C GLU A 473 8.79 8.89 6.67
N SER A 474 8.24 7.71 6.41
CA SER A 474 7.18 7.48 5.44
C SER A 474 5.78 7.78 5.98
N ASP A 475 5.64 7.98 7.30
CA ASP A 475 4.37 8.34 7.96
C ASP A 475 3.71 9.56 7.32
N ARG A 476 4.52 10.55 6.90
CA ARG A 476 4.06 11.77 6.21
C ARG A 476 3.23 11.50 4.95
N PHE A 477 3.36 10.33 4.32
CA PHE A 477 2.57 9.93 3.16
C PHE A 477 1.32 9.14 3.53
N VAL A 478 1.22 8.60 4.75
CA VAL A 478 0.14 7.70 5.18
C VAL A 478 -0.75 8.35 6.25
N TYR A 479 -0.16 9.00 7.25
CA TYR A 479 -0.85 9.64 8.38
C TYR A 479 -1.81 10.76 7.96
N LEU A 480 -1.36 11.66 7.07
CA LEU A 480 -2.19 12.74 6.55
C LEU A 480 -3.43 12.23 5.80
N ILE A 481 -3.36 11.00 5.28
CA ILE A 481 -4.37 10.39 4.42
C ILE A 481 -5.40 9.60 5.23
N SER A 482 -5.00 9.10 6.41
CA SER A 482 -5.86 8.37 7.34
C SER A 482 -6.64 9.28 8.29
N LEU A 483 -6.17 10.51 8.55
CA LEU A 483 -6.80 11.43 9.51
C LEU A 483 -7.62 12.55 8.87
N TYR A 484 -7.20 13.10 7.72
CA TYR A 484 -7.87 14.27 7.14
C TYR A 484 -8.73 13.92 5.92
N HIS A 485 -10.05 13.87 6.12
CA HIS A 485 -11.06 14.52 5.26
C HIS A 485 -12.50 14.39 5.76
#